data_AF-A0A557SXZ6-F1
#
_entry.id   AF-A0A557SXZ6-F1
#
_cell.length_a   1.000
_cell.length_b   1.000
_cell.length_c   1.000
_cell.angle_alpha   90.00
_cell.angle_beta   90.00
_cell.angle_gamma   90.00
#
_symmetry.space_group_name_H-M   'P 1'
#
loop_
_entity.id
_entity.type
_entity.pdbx_description
1 polymer ?
#
loop_
_entity_poly.entity_id
_entity_poly.type
_entity_poly.pdbx_seq_one_letter_code
_entity_poly.pdbx_strand_id
1 'polypeptide(L)'
;MNTSYNNEKKEQIPKEDGPEGQTGKFVSQQNAIEGQRKEVSVESYSTVAELGQVLKDLDFPVEKSKVLEFIRQHQSIQNKDKILSSLSSLEEKSYNNVSEITMAAGLVY
;
A
#
# COMPACT_ATOMS: atom_id res chain seq x y z
N MET A 1 -36.81 13.69 -8.05
CA MET A 1 -36.84 15.07 -7.52
C MET A 1 -36.61 15.00 -5.99
N ASN A 2 -35.74 15.86 -5.45
CA ASN A 2 -35.83 16.73 -4.23
C ASN A 2 -36.58 16.27 -2.93
N THR A 3 -36.33 16.75 -1.68
CA THR A 3 -35.18 17.16 -0.79
C THR A 3 -35.79 17.42 0.65
N SER A 4 -35.20 17.81 1.81
CA SER A 4 -33.86 18.10 2.43
C SER A 4 -34.04 18.23 4.01
N TYR A 5 -32.99 18.64 4.76
CA TYR A 5 -33.00 19.32 6.10
C TYR A 5 -33.30 18.47 7.39
N ASN A 6 -32.96 18.82 8.66
CA ASN A 6 -32.08 19.84 9.30
C ASN A 6 -31.81 19.59 10.84
N ASN A 7 -30.94 20.42 11.47
CA ASN A 7 -30.88 20.82 12.92
C ASN A 7 -30.43 19.80 14.01
N GLU A 8 -30.07 20.15 15.27
CA GLU A 8 -29.38 21.30 15.95
C GLU A 8 -29.08 20.90 17.43
N LYS A 9 -28.58 21.83 18.28
CA LYS A 9 -28.44 21.83 19.77
C LYS A 9 -27.12 21.28 20.38
N LYS A 10 -26.85 21.67 21.64
CA LYS A 10 -25.50 21.89 22.27
C LYS A 10 -25.49 21.66 23.80
N GLU A 11 -24.30 21.55 24.44
CA GLU A 11 -23.85 22.29 25.66
C GLU A 11 -22.35 22.01 26.06
N GLN A 12 -21.80 22.54 27.18
CA GLN A 12 -20.34 22.69 27.48
C GLN A 12 -19.93 22.52 28.98
N ILE A 13 -18.63 22.30 29.31
CA ILE A 13 -17.73 22.91 30.39
C ILE A 13 -16.49 21.99 30.72
N PRO A 14 -15.44 22.39 31.52
CA PRO A 14 -14.56 23.58 31.52
C PRO A 14 -13.03 23.20 31.45
N LYS A 15 -12.10 23.92 32.14
CA LYS A 15 -10.61 23.85 31.97
C LYS A 15 -9.77 23.68 33.27
N GLU A 16 -8.47 23.40 33.07
CA GLU A 16 -7.25 23.74 33.88
C GLU A 16 -6.95 22.94 35.18
N ASP A 17 -5.80 22.23 35.21
CA ASP A 17 -4.60 22.60 36.00
C ASP A 17 -3.34 21.81 35.50
N GLY A 18 -2.18 21.93 36.17
CA GLY A 18 -0.83 21.58 35.70
C GLY A 18 -0.28 20.14 35.92
N PRO A 19 1.02 19.91 35.64
CA PRO A 19 1.63 18.57 35.52
C PRO A 19 2.15 17.95 36.84
N GLU A 20 2.66 16.71 36.73
CA GLU A 20 3.42 15.95 37.75
C GLU A 20 2.62 15.28 38.90
N GLY A 21 1.29 15.15 38.78
CA GLY A 21 0.44 14.45 39.76
C GLY A 21 -0.07 13.05 39.36
N GLN A 22 0.76 12.00 39.49
CA GLN A 22 0.41 10.55 39.43
C GLN A 22 -0.35 9.96 38.21
N THR A 23 -0.95 10.72 37.28
CA THR A 23 -1.66 10.21 36.08
C THR A 23 -0.71 9.68 34.98
N GLY A 24 0.52 9.28 35.33
CA GLY A 24 1.52 8.74 34.40
C GLY A 24 1.25 7.30 33.93
N LYS A 25 0.13 6.70 34.35
CA LYS A 25 -0.37 5.37 33.95
C LYS A 25 -1.90 5.41 33.91
N PHE A 26 -2.50 4.51 33.12
CA PHE A 26 -3.97 4.32 32.97
C PHE A 26 -4.77 5.32 32.12
N VAL A 27 -4.14 6.00 31.14
CA VAL A 27 -4.86 6.45 29.92
C VAL A 27 -4.27 5.78 28.67
N SER A 28 -3.93 4.49 28.80
CA SER A 28 -3.48 3.62 27.70
C SER A 28 -4.64 3.05 26.87
N GLN A 29 -5.83 3.64 26.98
CA GLN A 29 -7.07 3.21 26.34
C GLN A 29 -7.85 4.45 25.93
N GLN A 30 -8.58 4.37 24.81
CA GLN A 30 -9.36 5.47 24.20
C GLN A 30 -8.53 6.66 23.67
N ASN A 31 -7.81 6.46 22.55
CA ASN A 31 -7.77 7.39 21.40
C ASN A 31 -6.91 6.82 20.24
N ALA A 32 -7.36 5.70 19.65
CA ALA A 32 -6.76 5.09 18.46
C ALA A 32 -7.83 4.46 17.55
N ILE A 33 -8.81 5.30 17.21
CA ILE A 33 -9.77 5.26 16.09
C ILE A 33 -9.92 3.93 15.32
N GLU A 34 -11.16 3.42 15.23
CA GLU A 34 -11.55 2.41 14.23
C GLU A 34 -11.33 2.98 12.82
N GLY A 35 -10.17 2.66 12.25
CA GLY A 35 -9.67 3.40 11.10
C GLY A 35 -8.20 3.12 10.80
N GLN A 36 -7.77 1.86 10.92
CA GLN A 36 -6.49 1.40 10.39
C GLN A 36 -6.51 1.50 8.86
N ARG A 37 -6.30 2.72 8.34
CA ARG A 37 -5.73 2.89 7.01
C ARG A 37 -4.37 2.23 7.04
N LYS A 38 -4.29 1.01 6.50
CA LYS A 38 -3.02 0.36 6.16
C LYS A 38 -2.16 1.41 5.47
N GLU A 39 -0.98 1.68 6.00
CA GLU A 39 -0.02 2.60 5.39
C GLU A 39 0.59 1.94 4.15
N VAL A 40 -0.23 1.82 3.10
CA VAL A 40 0.25 1.68 1.74
C VAL A 40 1.02 2.94 1.41
N SER A 41 2.33 2.89 1.64
CA SER A 41 3.26 3.90 1.12
C SER A 41 2.92 4.14 -0.35
N VAL A 42 2.71 5.39 -0.72
CA VAL A 42 2.25 5.78 -2.07
C VAL A 42 3.20 5.30 -3.17
N GLU A 43 4.48 5.09 -2.81
CA GLU A 43 5.48 4.39 -3.63
C GLU A 43 4.97 3.04 -4.18
N SER A 44 4.17 2.30 -3.41
CA SER A 44 3.71 0.95 -3.75
C SER A 44 2.82 0.97 -4.98
N TYR A 45 1.88 1.92 -5.06
CA TYR A 45 1.02 2.08 -6.23
C TYR A 45 1.82 2.54 -7.46
N SER A 46 2.79 3.45 -7.29
CA SER A 46 3.70 3.84 -8.37
C SER A 46 4.54 2.64 -8.85
N THR A 47 5.09 1.87 -7.93
CA THR A 47 5.89 0.66 -8.20
C THR A 47 5.07 -0.38 -8.99
N VAL A 48 3.80 -0.60 -8.61
CA VAL A 48 2.87 -1.48 -9.34
C VAL A 48 2.55 -0.93 -10.73
N ALA A 49 2.32 0.37 -10.86
CA ALA A 49 2.00 1.01 -12.13
C ALA A 49 3.19 0.99 -13.11
N GLU A 50 4.40 1.29 -12.64
CA GLU A 50 5.64 1.19 -13.42
C GLU A 50 5.93 -0.25 -13.83
N LEU A 51 5.85 -1.20 -12.90
CA LEU A 51 6.04 -2.62 -13.19
C LEU A 51 4.99 -3.12 -14.20
N GLY A 52 3.73 -2.72 -14.05
CA GLY A 52 2.67 -3.04 -15.00
C GLY A 52 2.89 -2.41 -16.38
N GLN A 53 3.39 -1.18 -16.44
CA GLN A 53 3.72 -0.50 -17.70
C GLN A 53 4.92 -1.12 -18.43
N VAL A 54 5.84 -1.78 -17.71
CA VAL A 54 6.94 -2.51 -18.34
C VAL A 54 6.50 -3.92 -18.73
N LEU A 55 5.88 -4.69 -17.82
CA LEU A 55 5.50 -6.08 -18.09
C LEU A 55 4.41 -6.24 -19.15
N LYS A 56 3.66 -5.19 -19.52
CA LYS A 56 2.66 -5.25 -20.61
C LYS A 56 3.26 -5.63 -21.97
N ASP A 57 4.55 -5.30 -22.19
CA ASP A 57 5.24 -5.46 -23.48
C ASP A 57 5.96 -6.81 -23.58
N LEU A 58 5.65 -7.75 -22.67
CA LEU A 58 6.07 -9.16 -22.73
C LEU A 58 4.99 -10.01 -23.40
N ASP A 59 5.42 -10.92 -24.28
CA ASP A 59 4.58 -12.02 -24.75
C ASP A 59 4.31 -13.03 -23.62
N PHE A 60 3.05 -13.19 -23.25
CA PHE A 60 2.58 -14.16 -22.26
C PHE A 60 2.11 -15.47 -22.95
N PRO A 61 2.28 -16.65 -22.32
CA PRO A 61 2.82 -16.88 -20.99
C PRO A 61 4.36 -16.78 -20.92
N VAL A 62 4.87 -16.22 -19.82
CA VAL A 62 6.29 -15.87 -19.64
C VAL A 62 6.89 -16.53 -18.40
N GLU A 63 8.11 -17.05 -18.52
CA GLU A 63 8.86 -17.68 -17.42
C GLU A 63 9.49 -16.63 -16.50
N LYS A 64 9.57 -16.91 -15.19
CA LYS A 64 10.23 -16.04 -14.19
C LYS A 64 11.62 -15.52 -14.64
N SER A 65 12.45 -16.37 -15.22
CA SER A 65 13.78 -15.97 -15.73
C SER A 65 13.71 -14.86 -16.79
N LYS A 66 12.75 -14.92 -17.72
CA LYS A 66 12.52 -13.89 -18.74
C LYS A 66 11.98 -12.59 -18.12
N VAL A 67 11.08 -12.70 -17.13
CA VAL A 67 10.59 -11.54 -16.36
C VAL A 67 11.74 -10.82 -15.66
N LEU A 68 12.60 -11.56 -14.96
CA LEU A 68 13.78 -11.01 -14.29
C LEU A 68 14.79 -10.39 -15.28
N GLU A 69 15.02 -11.02 -16.42
CA GLU A 69 15.91 -10.47 -17.46
C GLU A 69 15.35 -9.18 -18.07
N PHE A 70 14.07 -9.14 -18.42
CA PHE A 70 13.42 -7.98 -19.03
C PHE A 70 13.45 -6.75 -18.10
N ILE A 71 13.21 -6.97 -16.80
CA ILE A 71 13.32 -5.93 -15.75
C ILE A 71 14.79 -5.53 -15.52
N ARG A 72 15.76 -6.44 -15.67
CA ARG A 72 17.19 -6.11 -15.66
C ARG A 72 17.61 -5.27 -16.87
N GLN A 73 17.04 -5.51 -18.06
CA GLN A 73 17.32 -4.73 -19.27
C GLN A 73 16.67 -3.33 -19.23
N HIS A 74 15.45 -3.20 -18.71
CA HIS A 74 14.78 -1.90 -18.56
C HIS A 74 15.51 -0.96 -17.59
N GLN A 75 15.94 0.22 -18.05
CA GLN A 75 16.68 1.19 -17.23
C GLN A 75 15.79 2.23 -16.54
N SER A 76 14.59 2.49 -17.06
CA SER A 76 13.71 3.59 -16.63
C SER A 76 12.98 3.37 -15.29
N ILE A 77 12.99 2.14 -14.78
CA ILE A 77 12.22 1.69 -13.62
C ILE A 77 12.75 2.34 -12.33
N GLN A 78 11.92 3.11 -11.63
CA GLN A 78 12.24 3.57 -10.28
C GLN A 78 12.15 2.40 -9.30
N ASN A 79 12.98 2.41 -8.24
CA ASN A 79 13.03 1.33 -7.24
C ASN A 79 13.30 -0.08 -7.82
N LYS A 80 14.04 -0.15 -8.94
CA LYS A 80 14.37 -1.39 -9.65
C LYS A 80 14.90 -2.52 -8.75
N ASP A 81 15.74 -2.22 -7.77
CA ASP A 81 16.27 -3.22 -6.82
C ASP A 81 15.20 -3.79 -5.88
N LYS A 82 14.25 -2.96 -5.44
CA LYS A 82 13.08 -3.37 -4.64
C LYS A 82 12.19 -4.31 -5.45
N ILE A 83 11.93 -3.95 -6.71
CA ILE A 83 11.18 -4.78 -7.67
C ILE A 83 11.91 -6.10 -7.93
N LEU A 84 13.21 -6.08 -8.25
CA LEU A 84 13.99 -7.29 -8.49
C LEU A 84 14.08 -8.20 -7.26
N SER A 85 14.08 -7.65 -6.05
CA SER A 85 13.97 -8.42 -4.80
C SER A 85 12.62 -9.15 -4.73
N SER A 86 11.50 -8.43 -4.86
CA SER A 86 10.13 -9.01 -4.88
C SER A 86 9.92 -10.04 -6.01
N LEU A 87 10.53 -9.82 -7.19
CA LEU A 87 10.48 -10.76 -8.32
C LEU A 87 11.39 -11.99 -8.12
N SER A 88 12.44 -11.89 -7.28
CA SER A 88 13.33 -13.02 -7.01
C SER A 88 12.66 -14.10 -6.15
N SER A 89 11.75 -13.70 -5.26
CA SER A 89 10.90 -14.59 -4.45
C SER A 89 9.74 -15.27 -5.21
N LEU A 90 9.55 -15.00 -6.50
CA LEU A 90 8.56 -15.69 -7.32
C LEU A 90 8.84 -17.19 -7.44
N GLU A 91 7.80 -17.97 -7.71
CA GLU A 91 7.92 -19.40 -8.02
C GLU A 91 8.54 -19.62 -9.41
N GLU A 92 9.28 -20.71 -9.59
CA GLU A 92 9.82 -21.10 -10.90
C GLU A 92 8.70 -21.71 -11.78
N LYS A 93 7.86 -20.84 -12.35
CA LYS A 93 6.75 -21.20 -13.23
C LYS A 93 6.58 -20.20 -14.38
N SER A 94 5.72 -20.57 -15.33
CA SER A 94 5.17 -19.64 -16.32
C SER A 94 4.01 -18.85 -15.72
N TYR A 95 4.01 -17.55 -15.96
CA TYR A 95 2.96 -16.60 -15.58
C TYR A 95 2.15 -16.25 -16.83
N ASN A 96 0.82 -16.17 -16.73
CA ASN A 96 -0.07 -15.98 -17.87
C ASN A 96 -0.42 -14.52 -18.15
N ASN A 97 -0.14 -13.62 -17.21
CA ASN A 97 -0.43 -12.19 -17.33
C ASN A 97 0.34 -11.36 -16.27
N VAL A 98 0.34 -10.05 -16.46
CA VAL A 98 0.95 -9.05 -15.55
C VAL A 98 0.40 -9.14 -14.12
N SER A 99 -0.90 -9.39 -13.93
CA SER A 99 -1.54 -9.40 -12.60
C SER A 99 -1.05 -10.57 -11.74
N GLU A 100 -0.86 -11.76 -12.33
CA GLU A 100 -0.28 -12.90 -11.63
C GLU A 100 1.13 -12.59 -11.12
N ILE A 101 1.94 -11.83 -11.89
CA ILE A 101 3.29 -11.42 -11.49
C ILE A 101 3.22 -10.38 -10.35
N THR A 102 2.40 -9.34 -10.46
CA THR A 102 2.33 -8.29 -9.42
C THR A 102 1.73 -8.78 -8.10
N MET A 103 0.77 -9.71 -8.16
CA MET A 103 0.23 -10.39 -6.98
C MET A 103 1.24 -11.36 -6.36
N ALA A 104 1.89 -12.22 -7.15
CA ALA A 104 2.88 -13.17 -6.63
C ALA A 104 4.16 -12.48 -6.11
N ALA A 105 4.48 -11.28 -6.59
CA ALA A 105 5.53 -10.42 -6.06
C ALA A 105 5.14 -9.70 -4.74
N GLY A 106 3.91 -9.88 -4.24
CA GLY A 106 3.40 -9.25 -3.03
C GLY A 106 3.15 -7.75 -3.14
N LEU A 107 3.14 -7.19 -4.36
CA LEU A 107 2.99 -5.76 -4.61
C LEU A 107 1.51 -5.32 -4.69
N VAL A 108 0.61 -6.27 -4.95
CA VAL A 108 -0.86 -6.12 -4.93
C VAL A 108 -1.44 -7.22 -4.03
N TYR A 109 -2.47 -6.88 -3.26
CA TYR A 109 -3.20 -7.73 -2.31
C TYR A 109 -4.68 -7.38 -2.29
#